data_AF-M7A0Y5-F1
#
_entry.id   AF-M7A0Y5-F1
#
_cell.length_a   1.000
_cell.length_b   1.000
_cell.length_c   1.000
_cell.angle_alpha   90.00
_cell.angle_beta   90.00
_cell.angle_gamma   90.00
#
_symmetry.space_group_name_H-M   'P 1'
#
loop_
_entity.id
_entity.type
_entity.pdbx_description
1 polymer ?
#
loop_
_entity_poly.entity_id
_entity_poly.type
_entity_poly.pdbx_seq_one_letter_code
_entity_poly.pdbx_strand_id
1 'polypeptide(L)'
;MQVRYSYLKQQFENCDDLWDELKRFVPTGDFTLGKPLIEFENQFSKLIGAKYAIGVNSGTDAIKLSLKALGVGFGDEVITTANTFVATVGAIAELGAIPVFVDCDDTFCMNVDLLEKVISKKLKL
;
A
#
# COMPACT_ATOMS: atom_id res chain seq x y z
N MET A 1 2.49 -35.36 8.36
CA MET A 1 2.33 -34.42 7.23
C MET A 1 2.52 -33.01 7.75
N GLN A 2 3.40 -32.20 7.16
CA GLN A 2 3.56 -30.77 7.49
C GLN A 2 3.00 -29.93 6.34
N VAL A 3 2.03 -29.06 6.61
CA VAL A 3 1.46 -28.13 5.63
C VAL A 3 2.02 -26.74 5.92
N ARG A 4 2.66 -26.12 4.93
CA ARG A 4 3.24 -24.78 5.06
C ARG A 4 2.20 -23.71 4.77
N TYR A 5 2.17 -22.66 5.58
CA TYR A 5 1.30 -21.49 5.35
C TYR A 5 1.71 -20.68 4.11
N SER A 6 3.02 -20.42 3.97
CA SER A 6 3.56 -19.67 2.83
C SER A 6 3.90 -20.59 1.66
N TYR A 7 3.57 -20.14 0.45
CA TYR A 7 3.81 -20.84 -0.81
C TYR A 7 5.07 -20.38 -1.56
N LEU A 8 5.88 -19.47 -0.99
CA LEU A 8 7.01 -18.85 -1.70
C LEU A 8 8.04 -19.87 -2.21
N LYS A 9 8.26 -20.96 -1.45
CA LYS A 9 9.18 -22.02 -1.88
C LYS A 9 8.72 -22.65 -3.20
N GLN A 10 7.42 -22.90 -3.34
CA GLN A 10 6.82 -23.50 -4.53
C GLN A 10 6.72 -22.49 -5.67
N GLN A 11 6.39 -21.23 -5.36
CA GLN A 11 6.30 -20.16 -6.37
C GLN A 11 7.63 -19.94 -7.10
N PHE A 12 8.75 -19.99 -6.37
CA PHE A 12 10.09 -19.77 -6.92
C PHE A 12 10.89 -21.07 -7.12
N GLU A 13 10.22 -22.23 -7.16
CA GLU A 13 10.91 -23.51 -7.41
C GLU A 13 11.43 -23.60 -8.85
N ASN A 14 10.71 -23.00 -9.81
CA ASN A 14 11.03 -23.02 -11.24
C ASN A 14 10.95 -21.58 -11.81
N CYS A 15 11.97 -20.75 -11.55
CA CYS A 15 12.03 -19.34 -11.96
C CYS A 15 13.30 -19.01 -12.77
N ASP A 16 13.71 -19.91 -13.68
CA ASP A 16 14.89 -19.70 -14.54
C ASP A 16 14.78 -18.45 -15.40
N ASP A 17 13.57 -18.09 -15.81
CA ASP A 17 13.23 -16.85 -16.51
C ASP A 17 13.63 -15.60 -15.71
N LEU A 18 13.30 -15.55 -14.41
CA LEU A 18 13.68 -14.46 -13.52
C LEU A 18 15.20 -14.32 -13.42
N TRP A 19 15.92 -15.44 -13.29
CA TRP A 19 17.38 -15.41 -13.21
C TRP A 19 18.03 -14.92 -14.50
N ASP A 20 17.49 -15.32 -15.64
CA ASP A 20 17.98 -14.87 -16.94
C ASP A 20 17.68 -13.38 -17.18
N GLU A 21 16.53 -12.88 -16.72
CA GLU A 21 16.23 -11.45 -16.72
C GLU A 21 17.19 -10.66 -15.82
N LEU A 22 17.44 -11.12 -14.60
CA LEU A 22 18.38 -10.48 -13.67
C LEU A 22 19.80 -10.41 -14.26
N LYS A 23 20.30 -11.51 -14.86
CA LYS A 23 21.62 -11.54 -15.51
C LYS A 23 21.71 -10.53 -16.67
N ARG A 24 20.64 -10.35 -17.44
CA ARG A 24 20.58 -9.34 -18.51
C ARG A 24 20.50 -7.91 -17.96
N PHE A 25 19.82 -7.72 -16.84
CA PHE A 25 19.59 -6.41 -16.23
C PHE A 25 20.84 -5.85 -15.54
N VAL A 26 21.56 -6.66 -14.75
CA VAL A 26 22.68 -6.19 -13.92
C VAL A 26 23.75 -5.39 -14.71
N PRO A 27 24.18 -5.81 -15.92
CA PRO A 27 25.15 -5.05 -16.72
C PRO A 27 24.66 -3.68 -17.20
N THR A 28 23.35 -3.40 -17.17
CA THR A 28 22.80 -2.10 -17.58
C THR A 28 23.12 -0.99 -16.57
N GLY A 29 23.32 -1.35 -15.29
CA GLY A 29 23.54 -0.39 -14.21
C GLY A 29 22.31 0.43 -13.81
N ASP A 30 21.14 0.15 -14.38
CA ASP A 30 19.92 0.97 -14.28
C ASP A 30 19.10 0.67 -13.00
N PHE A 31 19.78 0.69 -11.84
CA PHE A 31 19.25 0.19 -10.57
C PHE A 31 18.24 1.11 -9.88
N THR A 32 18.27 2.42 -10.16
CA THR A 32 17.50 3.42 -9.41
C THR A 32 16.62 4.22 -10.35
N LEU A 33 15.30 4.07 -10.20
CA LEU A 33 14.29 4.76 -11.03
C LEU A 33 14.46 4.49 -12.54
N GLY A 34 14.89 3.28 -12.87
CA GLY A 34 15.22 2.86 -14.23
C GLY A 34 14.02 2.40 -15.06
N LYS A 35 14.30 1.98 -16.29
CA LYS A 35 13.32 1.48 -17.27
C LYS A 35 12.42 0.37 -16.72
N PRO A 36 12.90 -0.63 -15.96
CA PRO A 36 12.02 -1.68 -15.43
C PRO A 36 10.92 -1.14 -14.51
N LEU A 37 11.20 -0.09 -13.73
CA LEU A 37 10.21 0.54 -12.87
C LEU A 37 9.10 1.20 -13.71
N ILE A 38 9.47 1.97 -14.74
CA ILE A 38 8.52 2.65 -15.63
C ILE A 38 7.65 1.61 -16.36
N GLU A 39 8.24 0.51 -16.82
CA GLU A 39 7.49 -0.58 -17.46
C GLU A 39 6.52 -1.24 -16.49
N PHE A 40 6.95 -1.51 -15.25
CA PHE A 40 6.09 -2.01 -14.19
C PHE A 40 4.92 -1.07 -13.90
N GLU A 41 5.16 0.23 -13.69
CA GLU A 41 4.11 1.22 -13.41
C GLU A 41 3.08 1.30 -14.55
N ASN A 42 3.54 1.27 -15.80
CA ASN A 42 2.65 1.25 -16.97
C ASN A 42 1.84 -0.04 -17.09
N GLN A 43 2.41 -1.19 -16.74
CA GLN A 43 1.66 -2.46 -16.74
C GLN A 43 0.70 -2.54 -15.57
N PHE A 44 1.12 -2.10 -14.39
CA PHE A 44 0.34 -2.16 -13.16
C PHE A 44 -0.87 -1.22 -13.22
N SER A 45 -0.68 0.02 -13.70
CA SER A 45 -1.80 0.96 -13.93
C SER A 45 -2.87 0.37 -14.86
N LYS A 46 -2.45 -0.28 -15.95
CA LYS A 46 -3.36 -1.00 -16.86
C LYS A 46 -4.06 -2.18 -16.18
N LEU A 47 -3.33 -2.96 -15.38
CA LEU A 47 -3.87 -4.13 -14.67
C LEU A 47 -4.99 -3.74 -13.71
N ILE A 48 -4.81 -2.66 -12.93
CA ILE A 48 -5.79 -2.21 -11.93
C ILE A 48 -6.84 -1.24 -12.50
N GLY A 49 -6.74 -0.85 -13.76
CA GLY A 49 -7.65 0.10 -14.41
C GLY A 49 -7.49 1.56 -13.95
N ALA A 50 -6.34 1.94 -13.40
CA ALA A 50 -6.04 3.31 -12.97
C ALA A 50 -5.32 4.10 -14.07
N LYS A 51 -5.48 5.43 -14.07
CA LYS A 51 -4.79 6.31 -15.03
C LYS A 51 -3.27 6.34 -14.81
N TYR A 52 -2.82 6.20 -13.56
CA TYR A 52 -1.42 6.28 -13.16
C TYR A 52 -1.13 5.22 -12.08
N ALA A 53 0.12 4.75 -12.03
CA ALA A 53 0.69 4.03 -10.91
C ALA A 53 2.06 4.63 -10.60
N ILE A 54 2.41 4.71 -9.31
CA ILE A 54 3.70 5.25 -8.84
C ILE A 54 4.30 4.22 -7.88
N GLY A 55 5.44 3.67 -8.24
CA GLY A 55 6.20 2.73 -7.42
C GLY A 55 6.90 3.47 -6.30
N VAL A 56 6.66 3.01 -5.07
CA VAL A 56 7.27 3.57 -3.84
C VAL A 56 7.86 2.45 -3.00
N ASN A 57 8.57 2.82 -1.94
CA ASN A 57 9.34 1.91 -1.11
C ASN A 57 8.50 0.83 -0.38
N SER A 58 7.27 1.17 0.05
CA SER A 58 6.42 0.24 0.81
C SER A 58 4.94 0.61 0.74
N GLY A 59 4.06 -0.31 1.19
CA GLY A 59 2.64 -0.02 1.35
C GLY A 59 2.36 1.08 2.39
N THR A 60 3.17 1.16 3.46
CA THR A 60 3.09 2.25 4.45
C THR A 60 3.41 3.60 3.81
N ASP A 61 4.48 3.66 3.01
CA ASP A 61 4.85 4.89 2.30
C ASP A 61 3.80 5.26 1.24
N ALA A 62 3.16 4.29 0.59
CA ALA A 62 2.08 4.55 -0.34
C ALA A 62 0.92 5.30 0.34
N ILE A 63 0.44 4.81 1.49
CA ILE A 63 -0.64 5.47 2.26
C ILE A 63 -0.19 6.86 2.72
N LYS A 64 1.00 6.96 3.33
CA LYS A 64 1.55 8.22 3.86
C LYS A 64 1.71 9.28 2.76
N LEU A 65 2.27 8.91 1.62
CA LEU A 65 2.48 9.84 0.50
C LEU A 65 1.16 10.30 -0.09
N SER A 66 0.16 9.41 -0.21
CA SER A 66 -1.19 9.79 -0.64
C SER A 66 -1.84 10.79 0.32
N LEU A 67 -1.81 10.53 1.64
CA LEU A 67 -2.34 11.45 2.64
C LEU A 67 -1.62 12.80 2.61
N LYS A 68 -0.29 12.78 2.51
CA LYS A 68 0.52 14.00 2.40
C LYS A 68 0.20 14.80 1.13
N ALA A 69 -0.05 14.13 0.00
CA ALA A 69 -0.45 14.78 -1.24
C ALA A 69 -1.84 15.46 -1.15
N LEU A 70 -2.73 14.92 -0.31
CA LEU A 70 -4.02 15.53 0.04
C LEU A 70 -3.90 16.68 1.06
N GLY A 71 -2.69 16.94 1.57
CA GLY A 71 -2.40 17.99 2.53
C GLY A 71 -2.73 17.62 3.97
N VAL A 72 -2.87 16.33 4.29
CA VAL A 72 -3.03 15.84 5.66
C VAL A 72 -1.74 16.06 6.45
N GLY A 73 -1.86 16.58 7.67
CA GLY A 73 -0.74 16.84 8.55
C GLY A 73 -1.11 16.85 10.03
N PHE A 74 -0.31 17.59 10.81
CA PHE A 74 -0.42 17.58 12.26
C PHE A 74 -1.80 18.04 12.76
N GLY A 75 -2.44 17.21 13.58
CA GLY A 75 -3.73 17.50 14.20
C GLY A 75 -4.95 17.33 13.30
N ASP A 76 -4.77 16.99 12.01
CA ASP A 76 -5.87 16.55 11.15
C ASP A 76 -6.36 15.18 11.60
N GLU A 77 -7.65 14.92 11.46
CA GLU A 77 -8.24 13.61 11.73
C GLU A 77 -8.34 12.79 10.43
N VAL A 78 -7.94 11.52 10.49
CA VAL A 78 -8.09 10.55 9.40
C VAL A 78 -8.84 9.33 9.90
N ILE A 79 -10.00 9.05 9.30
CA ILE A 79 -10.82 7.90 9.67
C ILE A 79 -10.20 6.61 9.12
N THR A 80 -10.14 5.57 9.94
CA THR A 80 -9.71 4.23 9.54
C THR A 80 -10.44 3.15 10.35
N THR A 81 -10.25 1.88 10.01
CA THR A 81 -10.90 0.78 10.75
C THR A 81 -10.07 0.33 11.94
N ALA A 82 -10.74 -0.04 13.04
CA ALA A 82 -10.10 -0.59 14.24
C ALA A 82 -9.43 -1.94 13.97
N ASN A 83 -9.99 -2.74 13.06
CA ASN A 83 -9.47 -4.06 12.69
C ASN A 83 -8.67 -3.98 11.38
N THR A 84 -7.40 -3.56 11.47
CA THR A 84 -6.47 -3.50 10.33
C THR A 84 -5.04 -3.81 10.78
N PHE A 85 -4.13 -3.97 9.82
CA PHE A 85 -2.70 -4.05 10.10
C PHE A 85 -2.15 -2.69 10.53
N VAL A 86 -1.16 -2.69 11.44
CA VAL A 86 -0.59 -1.48 12.06
C VAL A 86 -0.08 -0.45 11.04
N ALA A 87 0.33 -0.86 9.84
CA ALA A 87 0.80 0.04 8.80
C ALA A 87 -0.21 1.13 8.43
N THR A 88 -1.51 0.83 8.45
CA THR A 88 -2.56 1.82 8.15
C THR A 88 -2.52 2.97 9.15
N VAL A 89 -2.47 2.64 10.45
CA VAL A 89 -2.43 3.62 11.54
C VAL A 89 -1.07 4.30 11.62
N GLY A 90 0.01 3.55 11.41
CA GLY A 90 1.38 4.08 11.40
C GLY A 90 1.58 5.16 10.33
N ALA A 91 1.06 4.94 9.12
CA ALA A 91 1.14 5.93 8.04
C ALA A 91 0.43 7.26 8.38
N ILE A 92 -0.70 7.19 9.08
CA ILE A 92 -1.44 8.37 9.57
C ILE A 92 -0.62 9.08 10.66
N ALA A 93 -0.18 8.33 11.66
CA ALA A 93 0.53 8.87 12.82
C ALA A 93 1.90 9.48 12.45
N GLU A 94 2.60 8.94 11.45
CA GLU A 94 3.87 9.50 10.95
C GLU A 94 3.73 10.92 10.38
N LEU A 95 2.54 11.33 9.95
CA LEU A 95 2.25 12.69 9.51
C LEU A 95 1.88 13.64 10.67
N GLY A 96 1.78 13.12 11.90
CA GLY A 96 1.23 13.85 13.05
C GLY A 96 -0.29 13.95 13.04
N ALA A 97 -0.96 13.28 12.11
CA ALA A 97 -2.42 13.19 12.06
C ALA A 97 -2.94 12.23 13.13
N ILE A 98 -4.23 12.39 13.46
CA ILE A 98 -4.92 11.65 14.50
C ILE A 98 -5.78 10.55 13.84
N PRO A 99 -5.47 9.26 14.03
CA PRO A 99 -6.33 8.19 13.56
C PRO A 99 -7.64 8.17 14.35
N VAL A 100 -8.77 8.17 13.65
CA VAL A 100 -10.11 8.04 14.22
C VAL A 100 -10.68 6.69 13.80
N PHE A 101 -11.03 5.85 14.77
CA PHE A 101 -11.39 4.46 14.51
C PHE A 101 -12.89 4.26 14.30
N VAL A 102 -13.21 3.44 13.31
CA VAL A 102 -14.54 2.86 13.08
C VAL A 102 -14.44 1.34 13.19
N ASP A 103 -15.42 0.71 13.82
CA ASP A 103 -15.44 -0.75 13.99
C ASP A 103 -15.65 -1.47 12.64
N CYS A 104 -15.38 -2.78 12.59
CA CYS A 104 -15.66 -3.60 11.42
C CYS A 104 -17.04 -4.27 11.46
N ASP A 105 -17.52 -4.71 10.30
CA ASP A 105 -18.66 -5.63 10.20
C ASP A 105 -18.18 -7.08 10.00
N ASP A 106 -19.12 -8.00 9.75
CA ASP A 106 -18.81 -9.43 9.56
C ASP A 106 -18.01 -9.73 8.27
N THR A 107 -17.80 -8.74 7.40
CA THR A 107 -16.89 -8.83 6.26
C THR A 107 -15.43 -8.55 6.64
N PHE A 108 -15.18 -8.19 7.91
CA PHE A 108 -13.90 -7.68 8.43
C PHE A 108 -13.45 -6.35 7.80
N CYS A 109 -14.31 -5.70 7.00
CA CYS A 109 -14.10 -4.35 6.52
C CYS A 109 -14.75 -3.34 7.47
N MET A 110 -14.45 -2.05 7.29
CA MET A 110 -15.08 -0.97 8.05
C MET A 110 -16.62 -1.02 7.93
N ASN A 111 -17.32 -0.99 9.07
CA ASN A 111 -18.76 -0.83 9.10
C ASN A 111 -19.13 0.62 8.76
N VAL A 112 -19.57 0.84 7.52
CA VAL A 112 -19.89 2.18 7.00
C VAL A 112 -21.08 2.84 7.69
N ASP A 113 -21.98 2.08 8.31
CA ASP A 113 -23.14 2.61 9.06
C ASP A 113 -22.71 3.36 10.34
N LEU A 114 -21.46 3.15 10.78
CA LEU A 114 -20.88 3.82 11.94
C LEU A 114 -20.10 5.09 11.55
N LEU A 115 -19.90 5.35 10.26
CA LEU A 115 -19.03 6.42 9.76
C LEU A 115 -19.52 7.81 10.17
N GLU A 116 -20.82 8.10 10.01
CA GLU A 116 -21.39 9.42 10.33
C GLU A 116 -21.16 9.85 11.78
N LYS A 117 -21.05 8.88 12.71
CA LYS A 117 -20.89 9.13 14.14
C LYS A 117 -19.51 9.71 14.50
N VAL A 118 -18.52 9.53 13.63
CA VAL A 118 -17.13 9.93 13.89
C VAL A 118 -16.67 11.12 13.02
N ILE A 119 -17.52 11.59 12.10
CA ILE A 119 -17.20 12.74 11.27
C ILE A 119 -17.22 14.01 12.12
N SER A 120 -16.10 14.74 12.13
CA SER A 120 -15.94 16.00 12.85
C SER A 120 -15.55 17.14 11.90
N LYS A 121 -15.58 18.40 12.38
CA LYS A 121 -15.11 19.57 11.59
C LYS A 121 -13.60 19.53 11.28
N LYS A 122 -12.82 18.70 11.99
CA LYS A 122 -11.38 18.52 11.80
C LYS A 122 -11.04 17.37 10.84
N LEU A 123 -12.06 16.69 10.32
CA LEU A 123 -11.88 15.61 9.37
C LEU A 123 -11.40 16.13 8.02
N LYS A 124 -10.35 15.50 7.49
CA LYS A 124 -9.91 15.65 6.10
C LYS A 124 -10.31 14.39 5.31
N LEU A 125 -10.87 14.61 4.11
CA LEU A 125 -11.15 13.56 3.12
C LEU A 125 -9.84 13.00 2.54
#